data_AF-A0A9N9N9R1-F1
#
_entry.id   AF-A0A9N9N9R1-F1
#
_cell.length_a   1.000
_cell.length_b   1.000
_cell.length_c   1.000
_cell.angle_alpha   90.00
_cell.angle_beta   90.00
_cell.angle_gamma   90.00
#
_symmetry.space_group_name_H-M   'P 1'
#
loop_
_entity.id
_entity.type
_entity.pdbx_description
1 polymer ?
#
loop_
_entity_poly.entity_id
_entity_poly.type
_entity_poly.pdbx_seq_one_letter_code
_entity_poly.pdbx_strand_id
1 'polypeptide(L)' 'MSDIKESIDWFEEKIDEGYFNYYEYLDFKNIQPIGNGSFGNVMRANWK' A
#
# COMPACT_ATOMS: atom_id res chain seq x y z
N MET A 1 3.49 -19.50 17.60
CA MET A 1 3.37 -20.28 16.34
C MET A 1 1.91 -20.33 15.87
N SER A 2 0.95 -20.48 16.78
CA SER A 2 -0.50 -20.30 16.53
C SER A 2 -0.84 -18.90 16.01
N ASP A 3 -0.23 -17.88 16.59
CA ASP A 3 -0.67 -16.48 16.43
C ASP A 3 -0.32 -15.90 15.05
N ILE A 4 0.73 -16.44 14.40
CA ILE A 4 1.11 -16.07 13.03
C ILE A 4 0.06 -16.58 12.05
N LYS A 5 -0.44 -17.80 12.26
CA LYS A 5 -1.48 -18.38 11.39
C LYS A 5 -2.77 -17.60 11.52
N GLU A 6 -3.20 -17.30 12.74
CA GLU A 6 -4.39 -16.47 12.98
C GLU A 6 -4.27 -15.09 12.33
N SER A 7 -3.08 -14.47 12.41
CA SER A 7 -2.84 -13.17 11.77
C SER A 7 -2.91 -13.25 10.24
N ILE A 8 -2.43 -14.34 9.63
CA ILE A 8 -2.50 -14.56 8.18
C ILE A 8 -3.96 -14.81 7.77
N ASP A 9 -4.66 -15.69 8.46
CA ASP A 9 -6.07 -16.02 8.18
C ASP A 9 -6.94 -14.74 8.26
N TRP A 10 -6.74 -13.91 9.28
CA TRP A 10 -7.41 -12.61 9.41
C TRP A 10 -7.06 -11.65 8.26
N PHE A 11 -5.79 -11.60 7.85
CA PHE A 11 -5.35 -10.72 6.77
C PHE A 11 -5.95 -11.13 5.42
N GLU A 12 -6.00 -12.43 5.12
CA GLU A 12 -6.62 -12.97 3.92
C GLU A 12 -8.13 -12.69 3.88
N GLU A 13 -8.84 -12.93 4.99
CA GLU A 13 -10.27 -12.59 5.12
C GLU A 13 -10.54 -11.11 4.83
N LYS A 14 -9.71 -10.21 5.35
CA LYS A 14 -9.89 -8.76 5.17
C LYS A 14 -9.54 -8.28 3.75
N ILE A 15 -8.66 -8.98 3.04
CA ILE A 15 -8.45 -8.75 1.61
C ILE A 15 -9.73 -9.12 0.84
N ASP A 16 -10.29 -10.31 1.11
CA ASP A 16 -11.49 -10.80 0.43
C ASP A 16 -12.73 -9.94 0.72
N GLU A 17 -12.84 -9.39 1.93
CA GLU A 17 -13.88 -8.43 2.32
C GLU A 17 -13.72 -7.04 1.68
N GLY A 18 -12.61 -6.79 0.97
CA GLY A 18 -12.31 -5.48 0.40
C GLY A 18 -12.04 -4.41 1.47
N TYR A 19 -11.55 -4.83 2.65
CA TYR A 19 -11.26 -3.92 3.77
C TYR A 19 -10.14 -2.93 3.46
N PHE A 20 -9.20 -3.32 2.58
CA PHE A 20 -8.08 -2.50 2.17
C PHE A 20 -8.30 -1.92 0.77
N ASN A 21 -8.00 -0.62 0.63
CA ASN A 21 -7.88 -0.04 -0.70
C ASN A 21 -6.55 -0.48 -1.32
N TYR A 22 -6.62 -1.24 -2.41
CA TYR A 22 -5.46 -1.58 -3.22
C TYR A 22 -5.35 -0.62 -4.41
N TYR A 23 -4.19 0.01 -4.54
CA TYR A 23 -3.89 0.93 -5.63
C TYR A 23 -2.69 0.40 -6.40
N GLU A 24 -2.91 0.02 -7.65
CA GLU A 24 -1.83 -0.35 -8.57
C GLU A 24 -0.85 0.82 -8.71
N TYR A 25 0.45 0.56 -8.65
CA TYR A 25 1.44 1.63 -8.85
C TYR A 25 1.24 2.36 -10.20
N LEU A 26 0.79 1.61 -11.22
CA LEU A 26 0.51 2.13 -12.56
C LEU A 26 -0.72 3.07 -12.61
N ASP A 27 -1.57 3.09 -11.58
CA ASP A 27 -2.72 4.02 -11.49
C ASP A 27 -2.29 5.45 -11.11
N PHE A 28 -1.07 5.62 -10.60
CA PHE A 28 -0.56 6.94 -10.22
C PHE A 28 -0.02 7.69 -11.43
N LYS A 29 -0.49 8.93 -11.61
CA LYS A 29 -0.11 9.84 -12.69
C LYS A 29 0.52 11.11 -12.13
N ASN A 30 1.16 11.88 -13.00
CA ASN A 30 1.79 13.16 -12.65
C ASN A 30 2.79 13.01 -11.49
N ILE A 31 3.58 11.94 -11.51
CA ILE A 31 4.58 11.63 -10.48
C ILE A 31 5.66 12.71 -10.51
N GLN A 32 5.83 13.42 -9.40
CA GLN A 32 6.78 14.52 -9.30
C GLN A 32 7.54 14.47 -7.97
N PRO A 33 8.88 14.61 -7.98
CA PRO A 33 9.66 14.68 -6.76
C PRO A 33 9.37 15.99 -6.02
N ILE A 34 9.14 15.88 -4.72
CA ILE A 34 8.92 17.04 -3.83
C ILE A 34 9.92 17.08 -2.68
N GLY A 35 10.76 16.06 -2.53
CA GLY A 35 11.81 16.04 -1.52
C GLY A 35 12.60 14.73 -1.51
N ASN A 36 13.71 14.75 -0.78
CA ASN A 36 14.55 13.60 -0.50
C ASN A 36 15.04 13.72 0.95
N GLY A 37 15.07 12.60 1.67
CA GLY A 37 15.64 12.49 3.00
C GLY A 37 16.36 11.16 3.22
N SER A 38 16.81 10.92 4.46
CA SER A 38 17.55 9.71 4.83
C SER A 38 16.81 8.39 4.56
N PHE A 39 15.48 8.44 4.47
CA PHE A 39 14.63 7.26 4.28
C PHE A 39 14.10 7.09 2.84
N GLY A 40 14.46 7.99 1.91
CA GLY A 40 14.10 7.88 0.50
C GLY A 40 13.58 9.17 -0.14
N ASN A 41 13.05 9.01 -1.35
CA ASN A 41 12.45 10.10 -2.12
C ASN A 41 10.96 10.24 -1.80
N VAL A 42 10.49 11.48 -1.70
CA VAL A 42 9.07 11.79 -1.56
C VAL A 42 8.56 12.26 -2.92
N MET A 43 7.57 11.55 -3.45
CA MET A 43 6.91 11.84 -4.72
C MET A 43 5.45 12.26 -4.47
N ARG A 44 5.00 13.31 -5.14
CA ARG A 44 3.58 13.62 -5.29
C ARG A 44 3.05 12.93 -6.54
N ALA A 45 1.86 12.33 -6.46
CA ALA A 45 1.15 11.80 -7.62
C ALA A 45 -0.36 12.00 -7.47
N ASN A 46 -1.07 11.99 -8.60
CA ASN A 46 -2.53 11.90 -8.63
C ASN A 46 -2.91 10.43 -8.79
N TRP A 47 -3.88 9.96 -8.00
CA TRP A 47 -4.51 8.67 -8.23
C TRP A 47 -5.68 8.84 -9.21
N LYS A 48 -5.66 8.05 -10.31
CA LYS A 48 -6.65 7.99 -11.40
C LYS A 48 -7.09 9.31 -12.02
#